data_AF-A0A2J0LBI9-F1
#
_entry.id   AF-A0A2J0LBI9-F1
#
_cell.length_a   1.000
_cell.length_b   1.000
_cell.length_c   1.000
_cell.angle_alpha   90.00
_cell.angle_beta   90.00
_cell.angle_gamma   90.00
#
_symmetry.space_group_name_H-M   'P 1'
#
loop_
_entity.id
_entity.type
_entity.pdbx_description
1 polymer ?
#
loop_
_entity_poly.entity_id
_entity_poly.type
_entity_poly.pdbx_seq_one_letter_code
_entity_poly.pdbx_strand_id
1 'polypeptide(L)'
;MENKLGTIYKILRFFIYLIPLAAIVVGDYLIFFPIDIYRFYPDQPNASKFEIEKDSEKNEFSFGIFPIRESRFAEVNLNLKNSGLKLCRAESIGLRKTYRAFLFPEGEEISDVGKLREIVFSGNKTKYPNGSLLHVKSTNQVFFISRGQKMLFPGPEIFGAFGFSFDNLTDVDTATIDEFKDAGVGVFLWTIAHPDGTIFETYPSHRLYVVSGGKKYPIASEELLKEIWPDFFTVAVGDENPGENLTCQPAQRKFSKKFFCRFDLQSLSGIGRYHFFTAKFPSECSVANIHPDYSQVRYISEKSLATFKTSMKNIAASVLNRYFYKITNTTK
;
A
#
# COMPACT_ATOMS: atom_id res chain seq x y z
N MET A 1 53.80 -19.71 31.03
CA MET A 1 52.62 -19.99 30.18
C MET A 1 51.32 -19.57 30.87
N GLU A 2 51.23 -19.66 32.20
CA GLU A 2 50.04 -19.33 33.00
C GLU A 2 49.52 -17.88 32.86
N ASN A 3 50.38 -16.86 32.81
CA ASN A 3 49.92 -15.46 32.65
C ASN A 3 49.15 -15.20 31.34
N LYS A 4 49.46 -15.95 30.26
CA LYS A 4 48.72 -15.84 29.00
C LYS A 4 47.32 -16.46 29.12
N LEU A 5 47.19 -17.59 29.82
CA LEU A 5 45.93 -18.28 29.99
C LEU A 5 44.92 -17.46 30.82
N GLY A 6 45.38 -16.84 31.91
CA GLY A 6 44.53 -15.97 32.73
C GLY A 6 44.03 -14.73 32.01
N THR A 7 44.85 -14.15 31.13
CA THR A 7 44.46 -13.01 30.28
C THR A 7 43.42 -13.43 29.25
N ILE A 8 43.62 -14.57 28.57
CA ILE A 8 42.66 -15.12 27.61
C ILE A 8 41.31 -15.41 28.28
N TYR A 9 41.31 -16.01 29.48
CA TYR A 9 40.08 -16.31 30.22
C TYR A 9 39.27 -15.04 30.57
N LYS A 10 39.94 -13.97 31.04
CA LYS A 10 39.27 -12.69 31.35
C LYS A 10 38.63 -12.06 30.11
N ILE A 11 39.34 -12.09 28.98
CA ILE A 11 38.83 -11.58 27.70
C ILE A 11 37.61 -12.41 27.25
N LEU A 12 37.70 -13.74 27.29
CA LEU A 12 36.60 -14.62 26.91
C LEU A 12 35.37 -14.40 27.79
N ARG A 13 35.55 -14.30 29.11
CA ARG A 13 34.47 -14.02 30.07
C ARG A 13 33.79 -12.68 29.80
N PHE A 14 34.54 -11.64 29.42
CA PHE A 14 33.96 -10.36 29.02
C PHE A 14 33.07 -10.51 27.77
N PHE A 15 33.55 -11.20 26.73
CA PHE A 15 32.73 -11.44 25.53
C PHE A 15 31.50 -12.30 25.79
N ILE A 16 31.57 -13.29 26.69
CA ILE A 16 30.42 -14.12 27.09
C ILE A 16 29.27 -13.28 27.64
N TYR A 17 29.54 -12.20 28.38
CA TYR A 17 28.49 -11.31 28.87
C TYR A 17 28.14 -10.17 27.90
N LEU A 18 29.13 -9.67 27.15
CA LEU A 18 28.92 -8.57 26.21
C LEU A 18 28.03 -8.99 25.03
N ILE A 19 28.20 -10.21 24.51
CA ILE A 19 27.44 -10.67 23.34
C ILE A 19 25.93 -10.74 23.62
N PRO A 20 25.43 -11.38 24.70
CA PRO A 20 24.02 -11.37 25.03
C PRO A 20 23.48 -9.97 25.30
N LEU A 21 24.24 -9.12 26.00
CA LEU A 21 23.83 -7.74 26.26
C LEU A 21 23.69 -6.95 24.96
N ALA A 22 24.65 -7.06 24.05
CA ALA A 22 24.58 -6.44 22.73
C ALA A 22 23.39 -6.98 21.92
N ALA A 23 23.11 -8.28 22.00
CA ALA A 23 21.95 -8.88 21.35
C ALA A 23 20.62 -8.36 21.92
N ILE A 24 20.51 -8.17 23.23
CA ILE A 24 19.33 -7.55 23.88
C ILE A 24 19.16 -6.11 23.39
N VAL A 25 20.22 -5.30 23.45
CA VAL A 25 20.17 -3.90 23.01
C VAL A 25 19.79 -3.78 21.53
N VAL A 26 20.34 -4.64 20.66
CA VAL A 26 19.99 -4.67 19.23
C VAL A 26 18.56 -5.15 19.02
N GLY A 27 18.12 -6.17 19.77
CA GLY A 27 16.75 -6.69 19.72
C GLY A 27 15.73 -5.61 20.11
N ASP A 28 15.92 -4.97 21.25
CA ASP A 28 15.11 -3.85 21.72
C ASP A 28 15.11 -2.71 20.70
N TYR A 29 16.28 -2.36 20.17
CA TYR A 29 16.40 -1.34 19.14
C TYR A 29 15.56 -1.67 17.89
N LEU A 30 15.59 -2.93 17.41
CA LEU A 30 14.80 -3.35 16.24
C LEU A 30 13.29 -3.42 16.55
N ILE A 31 12.92 -3.72 17.78
CA ILE A 31 11.52 -3.68 18.25
C ILE A 31 11.01 -2.23 18.25
N PHE A 32 11.80 -1.29 18.75
CA PHE A 32 11.41 0.12 18.86
C PHE A 32 11.46 0.87 17.54
N PHE A 33 12.40 0.51 16.66
CA PHE A 33 12.61 1.13 15.36
C PHE A 33 12.48 0.08 14.26
N PRO A 34 11.26 -0.44 14.04
CA PRO A 34 11.03 -1.48 13.05
C PRO A 34 11.40 -0.99 11.66
N ILE A 35 11.93 -1.93 10.87
CA ILE A 35 12.25 -1.74 9.47
C ILE A 35 11.39 -2.71 8.67
N ASP A 36 10.43 -2.20 7.91
CA ASP A 36 9.61 -3.05 7.05
C ASP A 36 10.35 -3.24 5.72
N ILE A 37 10.62 -4.50 5.37
CA ILE A 37 11.34 -4.86 4.14
C ILE A 37 10.37 -5.55 3.20
N TYR A 38 10.21 -4.96 2.03
CA TYR A 38 9.46 -5.53 0.92
C TYR A 38 10.49 -5.99 -0.11
N ARG A 39 10.45 -7.27 -0.49
CA ARG A 39 11.34 -7.84 -1.53
C ARG A 39 10.55 -8.35 -2.73
N PHE A 40 11.09 -8.11 -3.91
CA PHE A 40 10.65 -8.70 -5.16
C PHE A 40 11.36 -10.03 -5.38
N TYR A 41 10.58 -11.08 -5.58
CA TYR A 41 11.05 -12.42 -5.90
C TYR A 41 10.60 -12.78 -7.31
N PRO A 42 11.50 -12.78 -8.31
CA PRO A 42 11.11 -13.01 -9.72
C PRO A 42 10.51 -14.40 -9.94
N ASP A 43 10.90 -15.38 -9.13
CA ASP A 43 10.41 -16.76 -9.13
C ASP A 43 9.08 -16.94 -8.39
N GLN A 44 8.65 -15.95 -7.60
CA GLN A 44 7.43 -15.99 -6.80
C GLN A 44 6.65 -14.67 -6.90
N PRO A 45 6.15 -14.29 -8.08
CA PRO A 45 5.46 -13.02 -8.28
C PRO A 45 4.22 -12.88 -7.39
N ASN A 46 3.52 -13.98 -7.08
CA ASN A 46 2.36 -13.97 -6.18
C ASN A 46 2.72 -13.80 -4.70
N ALA A 47 3.94 -14.20 -4.30
CA ALA A 47 4.45 -13.95 -2.95
C ALA A 47 5.07 -12.55 -2.82
N SER A 48 5.44 -11.97 -3.97
CA SER A 48 5.94 -10.62 -4.05
C SER A 48 4.83 -9.62 -3.77
N LYS A 49 5.10 -8.70 -2.84
CA LYS A 49 4.24 -7.53 -2.58
C LYS A 49 4.49 -6.40 -3.58
N PHE A 50 5.11 -6.72 -4.73
CA PHE A 50 5.39 -5.81 -5.83
C PHE A 50 4.58 -6.26 -7.03
N GLU A 51 3.82 -5.34 -7.57
CA GLU A 51 3.43 -5.41 -8.96
C GLU A 51 4.44 -4.62 -9.76
N ILE A 52 4.93 -5.23 -10.81
CA ILE A 52 5.89 -4.61 -11.71
C ILE A 52 5.20 -4.40 -13.03
N GLU A 53 5.22 -3.16 -13.48
CA GLU A 53 4.73 -2.78 -14.79
C GLU A 53 5.87 -2.10 -15.56
N LYS A 54 6.02 -2.50 -16.82
CA LYS A 54 7.02 -1.94 -17.73
C LYS A 54 6.31 -1.15 -18.81
N ASP A 55 6.60 0.14 -18.90
CA ASP A 55 6.13 1.00 -19.97
C ASP A 55 7.28 1.17 -20.98
N SER A 56 7.19 0.44 -22.09
CA SER A 56 8.24 0.46 -23.13
C SER A 56 8.25 1.76 -23.92
N GLU A 57 7.14 2.48 -23.99
CA GLU A 57 7.03 3.75 -24.73
C GLU A 57 7.73 4.87 -23.97
N LYS A 58 7.54 4.91 -22.64
CA LYS A 58 8.20 5.90 -21.77
C LYS A 58 9.58 5.44 -21.30
N ASN A 59 9.95 4.20 -21.58
CA ASN A 59 11.15 3.54 -21.07
C ASN A 59 11.22 3.56 -19.54
N GLU A 60 10.07 3.26 -18.90
CA GLU A 60 9.88 3.34 -17.47
C GLU A 60 9.57 1.98 -16.87
N PHE A 61 10.04 1.80 -15.65
CA PHE A 61 9.77 0.66 -14.80
C PHE A 61 9.03 1.15 -13.57
N SER A 62 7.81 0.66 -13.34
CA SER A 62 7.03 1.08 -12.17
C SER A 62 6.67 -0.09 -11.27
N PHE A 63 6.53 0.21 -10.00
CA PHE A 63 6.06 -0.73 -8.99
C PHE A 63 5.45 0.01 -7.82
N GLY A 64 4.62 -0.65 -7.03
CA GLY A 64 4.07 -0.02 -5.84
C GLY A 64 3.94 -0.94 -4.65
N ILE A 65 3.80 -0.31 -3.48
CA ILE A 65 3.81 -0.96 -2.18
C ILE A 65 2.78 -0.29 -1.28
N PHE A 66 2.04 -1.11 -0.53
CA PHE A 66 1.22 -0.66 0.58
C PHE A 66 1.97 -0.80 1.91
N PRO A 67 2.60 0.27 2.45
CA PRO A 67 3.23 0.25 3.76
C PRO A 67 2.17 0.06 4.86
N ILE A 68 2.39 -0.93 5.73
CA ILE A 68 1.47 -1.20 6.84
C ILE A 68 1.62 -0.12 7.93
N ARG A 69 2.85 0.40 8.09
CA ARG A 69 3.20 1.39 9.11
C ARG A 69 3.65 2.69 8.47
N GLU A 70 3.42 3.79 9.16
CA GLU A 70 4.05 5.05 8.81
C GLU A 70 5.55 4.97 9.08
N SER A 71 6.34 5.55 8.19
CA SER A 71 7.79 5.58 8.29
C SER A 71 8.28 6.92 7.80
N ARG A 72 9.45 7.33 8.27
CA ARG A 72 10.03 8.60 7.86
C ARG A 72 10.74 8.49 6.52
N PHE A 73 11.37 7.34 6.25
CA PHE A 73 12.13 7.15 5.03
C PHE A 73 11.69 5.92 4.25
N ALA A 74 11.72 6.02 2.92
CA ALA A 74 11.68 4.87 2.02
C ALA A 74 13.03 4.74 1.31
N GLU A 75 13.67 3.59 1.48
CA GLU A 75 14.94 3.23 0.84
C GLU A 75 14.71 2.19 -0.25
N VAL A 76 14.80 2.62 -1.51
CA VAL A 76 14.67 1.77 -2.69
C VAL A 76 16.05 1.23 -3.07
N ASN A 77 16.17 -0.09 -3.10
CA ASN A 77 17.36 -0.81 -3.56
C ASN A 77 16.97 -1.65 -4.76
N LEU A 78 17.27 -1.15 -5.96
CA LEU A 78 17.03 -1.89 -7.19
C LEU A 78 18.30 -2.67 -7.55
N ASN A 79 18.13 -3.96 -7.76
CA ASN A 79 19.16 -4.85 -8.24
C ASN A 79 18.67 -5.43 -9.57
N LEU A 80 19.42 -5.18 -10.63
CA LEU A 80 19.04 -5.58 -11.99
C LEU A 80 19.94 -6.71 -12.46
N LYS A 81 19.33 -7.79 -12.96
CA LYS A 81 20.04 -8.86 -13.65
C LYS A 81 20.49 -8.33 -15.01
N ASN A 82 21.71 -8.70 -15.38
CA ASN A 82 22.31 -8.23 -16.62
C ASN A 82 21.79 -9.03 -17.81
N SER A 83 21.25 -8.34 -18.81
CA SER A 83 20.81 -8.95 -20.08
C SER A 83 21.80 -8.69 -21.23
N GLY A 84 22.93 -7.98 -20.99
CA GLY A 84 23.90 -7.67 -22.06
C GLY A 84 25.23 -7.03 -21.58
N LEU A 85 26.05 -6.52 -22.51
CA LEU A 85 27.39 -5.97 -22.21
C LEU A 85 27.38 -4.58 -21.56
N LYS A 86 26.31 -3.79 -21.70
CA LYS A 86 26.20 -2.42 -21.15
C LYS A 86 25.34 -2.41 -19.88
N LEU A 87 25.89 -1.87 -18.79
CA LEU A 87 25.18 -1.73 -17.51
C LEU A 87 24.13 -0.61 -17.62
N CYS A 88 22.85 -0.98 -17.63
CA CYS A 88 21.75 -0.01 -17.62
C CYS A 88 21.49 0.51 -16.21
N ARG A 89 21.45 1.83 -16.06
CA ARG A 89 21.21 2.54 -14.79
C ARG A 89 19.98 3.42 -14.93
N ALA A 90 19.12 3.41 -13.91
CA ALA A 90 18.02 4.37 -13.84
C ALA A 90 18.59 5.79 -13.66
N GLU A 91 18.14 6.73 -14.49
CA GLU A 91 18.51 8.14 -14.40
C GLU A 91 17.86 8.80 -13.18
N SER A 92 16.59 8.44 -12.94
CA SER A 92 15.81 8.93 -11.83
C SER A 92 14.87 7.84 -11.30
N ILE A 93 14.59 7.90 -10.01
CA ILE A 93 13.50 7.18 -9.37
C ILE A 93 12.56 8.22 -8.77
N GLY A 94 11.32 8.22 -9.24
CA GLY A 94 10.21 8.96 -8.66
C GLY A 94 9.48 8.13 -7.60
N LEU A 95 8.90 8.81 -6.62
CA LEU A 95 7.99 8.27 -5.62
C LEU A 95 6.78 9.20 -5.50
N ARG A 96 5.57 8.63 -5.57
CA ARG A 96 4.31 9.33 -5.30
C ARG A 96 3.39 8.54 -4.37
N LYS A 97 2.50 9.25 -3.67
CA LYS A 97 1.46 8.67 -2.83
C LYS A 97 0.12 8.70 -3.57
N THR A 98 -0.59 7.59 -3.61
CA THR A 98 -1.91 7.50 -4.28
C THR A 98 -2.68 6.27 -3.78
N TYR A 99 -3.64 5.80 -4.58
CA TYR A 99 -4.27 4.50 -4.47
C TYR A 99 -4.00 3.66 -5.72
N ARG A 100 -3.92 2.35 -5.53
CA ARG A 100 -3.59 1.43 -6.63
C ARG A 100 -4.58 1.50 -7.79
N ALA A 101 -5.89 1.53 -7.53
CA ALA A 101 -6.89 1.60 -8.59
C ALA A 101 -6.88 2.94 -9.34
N PHE A 102 -6.38 4.01 -8.73
CA PHE A 102 -6.23 5.30 -9.41
C PHE A 102 -5.09 5.30 -10.43
N LEU A 103 -4.22 4.28 -10.41
CA LEU A 103 -3.18 4.04 -11.42
C LEU A 103 -3.70 3.26 -12.63
N PHE A 104 -4.95 2.78 -12.61
CA PHE A 104 -5.52 2.08 -13.74
C PHE A 104 -5.54 2.97 -14.99
N PRO A 105 -5.44 2.38 -16.19
CA PRO A 105 -5.52 3.13 -17.42
C PRO A 105 -6.85 3.88 -17.49
N GLU A 106 -6.76 5.11 -17.98
CA GLU A 106 -7.93 5.96 -18.16
C GLU A 106 -8.79 5.42 -19.30
N GLY A 107 -10.09 5.30 -19.03
CA GLY A 107 -11.12 4.99 -20.03
C GLY A 107 -11.67 6.25 -20.68
N GLU A 108 -12.64 6.06 -21.58
CA GLU A 108 -13.38 7.19 -22.16
C GLU A 108 -14.19 7.93 -21.09
N GLU A 109 -14.23 9.26 -21.19
CA GLU A 109 -15.12 10.06 -20.33
C GLU A 109 -16.58 9.63 -20.50
N ILE A 110 -17.30 9.57 -19.38
CA ILE A 110 -18.72 9.23 -19.33
C ILE A 110 -19.51 10.52 -19.19
N SER A 111 -20.19 10.91 -20.27
CA SER A 111 -21.08 12.06 -20.33
C SER A 111 -22.57 11.68 -20.43
N ASP A 112 -22.90 10.38 -20.46
CA ASP A 112 -24.25 9.84 -20.60
C ASP A 112 -24.69 9.11 -19.32
N VAL A 113 -25.87 9.45 -18.81
CA VAL A 113 -26.44 8.87 -17.58
C VAL A 113 -26.69 7.37 -17.74
N GLY A 114 -27.12 6.91 -18.92
CA GLY A 114 -27.37 5.50 -19.21
C GLY A 114 -26.10 4.66 -19.11
N LYS A 115 -25.02 5.09 -19.75
CA LYS A 115 -23.69 4.45 -19.68
C LYS A 115 -23.15 4.44 -18.25
N LEU A 116 -23.30 5.56 -17.52
CA LEU A 116 -22.88 5.63 -16.12
C LEU A 116 -23.67 4.64 -15.24
N ARG A 117 -25.00 4.58 -15.43
CA ARG A 117 -25.88 3.64 -14.73
C ARG A 117 -25.50 2.19 -15.00
N GLU A 118 -25.19 1.84 -16.26
CA GLU A 118 -24.74 0.50 -16.62
C GLU A 118 -23.46 0.11 -15.86
N ILE A 119 -22.50 1.02 -15.77
CA ILE A 119 -21.24 0.79 -15.04
C ILE A 119 -21.49 0.64 -13.54
N VAL A 120 -22.21 1.59 -12.95
CA VAL A 120 -22.44 1.67 -11.50
C VAL A 120 -23.32 0.50 -11.01
N PHE A 121 -24.25 0.01 -11.82
CA PHE A 121 -25.10 -1.15 -11.49
C PHE A 121 -24.67 -2.45 -12.20
N SER A 122 -23.48 -2.50 -12.79
CA SER A 122 -23.02 -3.66 -13.56
C SER A 122 -23.04 -4.94 -12.72
N GLY A 123 -23.72 -5.97 -13.21
CA GLY A 123 -23.87 -7.26 -12.51
C GLY A 123 -24.70 -7.20 -11.21
N ASN A 124 -25.27 -6.05 -10.87
CA ASN A 124 -25.97 -5.81 -9.62
C ASN A 124 -27.45 -5.47 -9.88
N LYS A 125 -28.35 -6.35 -9.43
CA LYS A 125 -29.80 -6.19 -9.61
C LYS A 125 -30.48 -5.54 -8.40
N THR A 126 -29.73 -5.23 -7.36
CA THR A 126 -30.26 -4.64 -6.13
C THR A 126 -30.41 -3.14 -6.28
N LYS A 127 -31.05 -2.51 -5.30
CA LYS A 127 -31.13 -1.04 -5.22
C LYS A 127 -29.81 -0.37 -4.80
N TYR A 128 -28.85 -1.13 -4.28
CA TYR A 128 -27.57 -0.60 -3.81
C TYR A 128 -26.54 -0.68 -4.94
N PRO A 129 -26.05 0.45 -5.46
CA PRO A 129 -25.09 0.44 -6.55
C PRO A 129 -23.73 -0.17 -6.14
N ASN A 130 -22.92 -0.59 -7.12
CA ASN A 130 -21.52 -0.94 -6.85
C ASN A 130 -20.80 0.30 -6.33
N GLY A 131 -19.96 0.13 -5.32
CA GLY A 131 -19.40 1.23 -4.53
C GLY A 131 -20.07 1.42 -3.17
N SER A 132 -21.26 0.86 -2.96
CA SER A 132 -21.98 1.00 -1.69
C SER A 132 -21.21 0.39 -0.51
N LEU A 133 -21.23 1.08 0.63
CA LEU A 133 -20.74 0.57 1.91
C LEU A 133 -21.93 0.24 2.81
N LEU A 134 -22.12 -1.05 3.08
CA LEU A 134 -23.26 -1.55 3.84
C LEU A 134 -22.83 -2.02 5.23
N HIS A 135 -23.57 -1.64 6.26
CA HIS A 135 -23.28 -1.98 7.65
C HIS A 135 -24.40 -2.83 8.26
N VAL A 136 -24.06 -4.00 8.80
CA VAL A 136 -25.01 -4.91 9.44
C VAL A 136 -25.00 -4.67 10.95
N LYS A 137 -26.04 -4.02 11.47
CA LYS A 137 -26.12 -3.63 12.90
C LYS A 137 -25.97 -4.79 13.88
N SER A 138 -26.49 -5.96 13.55
CA SER A 138 -26.50 -7.13 14.45
C SER A 138 -25.11 -7.72 14.65
N THR A 139 -24.23 -7.64 13.65
CA THR A 139 -22.87 -8.19 13.68
C THR A 139 -21.79 -7.12 13.71
N ASN A 140 -22.16 -5.85 13.51
CA ASN A 140 -21.26 -4.72 13.35
C ASN A 140 -20.22 -4.92 12.23
N GLN A 141 -20.62 -5.62 11.17
CA GLN A 141 -19.78 -5.89 10.00
C GLN A 141 -20.04 -4.88 8.89
N VAL A 142 -18.98 -4.50 8.18
CA VAL A 142 -19.04 -3.56 7.05
C VAL A 142 -18.67 -4.28 5.77
N PHE A 143 -19.49 -4.14 4.74
CA PHE A 143 -19.33 -4.75 3.43
C PHE A 143 -19.19 -3.69 2.34
N PHE A 144 -18.30 -3.93 1.38
CA PHE A 144 -18.25 -3.21 0.11
C PHE A 144 -19.01 -4.00 -0.95
N ILE A 145 -19.85 -3.33 -1.75
CA ILE A 145 -20.56 -3.96 -2.87
C ILE A 145 -19.82 -3.70 -4.18
N SER A 146 -19.43 -4.75 -4.88
CA SER A 146 -18.70 -4.68 -6.16
C SER A 146 -19.19 -5.77 -7.10
N ARG A 147 -19.59 -5.40 -8.32
CA ARG A 147 -20.16 -6.32 -9.34
C ARG A 147 -21.29 -7.20 -8.80
N GLY A 148 -22.14 -6.64 -7.93
CA GLY A 148 -23.22 -7.39 -7.27
C GLY A 148 -22.77 -8.44 -6.25
N GLN A 149 -21.51 -8.37 -5.79
CA GLN A 149 -20.94 -9.23 -4.76
C GLN A 149 -20.56 -8.41 -3.52
N LYS A 150 -20.59 -9.03 -2.34
CA LYS A 150 -20.16 -8.41 -1.08
C LYS A 150 -18.73 -8.77 -0.74
N MET A 151 -17.99 -7.80 -0.21
CA MET A 151 -16.63 -7.95 0.31
C MET A 151 -16.58 -7.45 1.75
N LEU A 152 -16.20 -8.29 2.70
CA LEU A 152 -16.09 -7.93 4.10
C LEU A 152 -14.85 -7.06 4.36
N PHE A 153 -15.00 -5.94 5.05
CA PHE A 153 -13.86 -5.25 5.65
C PHE A 153 -13.47 -5.94 6.97
N PRO A 154 -12.22 -6.41 7.11
CA PRO A 154 -11.79 -7.14 8.31
C PRO A 154 -11.53 -6.22 9.52
N GLY A 155 -11.49 -4.90 9.32
CA GLY A 155 -11.26 -3.95 10.40
C GLY A 155 -11.20 -2.48 9.96
N PRO A 156 -11.32 -1.54 10.92
CA PRO A 156 -11.32 -0.10 10.67
C PRO A 156 -10.00 0.40 10.07
N GLU A 157 -8.89 -0.28 10.36
CA GLU A 157 -7.57 0.11 9.85
C GLU A 157 -7.51 -0.02 8.33
N ILE A 158 -8.02 -1.12 7.77
CA ILE A 158 -8.08 -1.31 6.31
C ILE A 158 -9.07 -0.32 5.71
N PHE A 159 -10.25 -0.19 6.32
CA PHE A 159 -11.31 0.68 5.83
C PHE A 159 -10.84 2.14 5.64
N GLY A 160 -10.29 2.77 6.69
CA GLY A 160 -9.81 4.16 6.61
C GLY A 160 -8.57 4.32 5.74
N ALA A 161 -7.73 3.30 5.66
CA ALA A 161 -6.50 3.34 4.87
C ALA A 161 -6.74 3.25 3.34
N PHE A 162 -7.92 2.79 2.92
CA PHE A 162 -8.42 2.91 1.55
C PHE A 162 -9.22 4.21 1.33
N GLY A 163 -9.27 5.10 2.33
CA GLY A 163 -9.93 6.41 2.21
C GLY A 163 -11.44 6.39 2.42
N PHE A 164 -12.01 5.28 2.91
CA PHE A 164 -13.42 5.21 3.25
C PHE A 164 -13.71 5.85 4.62
N SER A 165 -14.91 6.44 4.77
CA SER A 165 -15.40 7.03 6.02
C SER A 165 -16.60 6.26 6.57
N PHE A 166 -16.67 6.14 7.90
CA PHE A 166 -17.79 5.48 8.59
C PHE A 166 -19.10 6.28 8.47
N ASP A 167 -18.99 7.57 8.15
CA ASP A 167 -20.15 8.44 7.92
C ASP A 167 -20.88 8.09 6.60
N ASN A 168 -20.22 7.36 5.70
CA ASN A 168 -20.76 6.94 4.40
C ASN A 168 -21.42 5.55 4.46
N LEU A 169 -21.62 4.99 5.65
CA LEU A 169 -22.21 3.67 5.82
C LEU A 169 -23.74 3.72 5.72
N THR A 170 -24.30 2.80 4.95
CA THR A 170 -25.73 2.54 4.92
C THR A 170 -26.06 1.34 5.80
N ASP A 171 -26.81 1.58 6.85
CA ASP A 171 -27.30 0.54 7.75
C ASP A 171 -28.32 -0.37 7.05
N VAL A 172 -28.09 -1.69 7.10
CA VAL A 172 -28.97 -2.71 6.52
C VAL A 172 -29.17 -3.88 7.48
N ASP A 173 -30.19 -4.69 7.23
CA ASP A 173 -30.39 -5.95 7.92
C ASP A 173 -29.58 -7.09 7.28
N THR A 174 -29.51 -8.23 7.98
CA THR A 174 -28.82 -9.42 7.46
C THR A 174 -29.46 -9.94 6.18
N ALA A 175 -30.79 -9.88 6.07
CA ALA A 175 -31.52 -10.36 4.90
C ALA A 175 -31.09 -9.63 3.61
N THR A 176 -30.91 -8.30 3.69
CA THR A 176 -30.41 -7.47 2.60
C THR A 176 -29.01 -7.91 2.16
N ILE A 177 -28.12 -8.20 3.12
CA ILE A 177 -26.76 -8.65 2.81
C ILE A 177 -26.73 -10.06 2.20
N ASP A 178 -27.69 -10.90 2.55
CA ASP A 178 -27.80 -12.26 2.01
C ASP A 178 -28.28 -12.29 0.55
N GLU A 179 -28.81 -11.17 0.02
CA GLU A 179 -29.08 -11.01 -1.42
C GLU A 179 -27.80 -10.98 -2.27
N PHE A 180 -26.67 -10.60 -1.67
CA PHE A 180 -25.37 -10.52 -2.34
C PHE A 180 -24.57 -11.80 -2.15
N LYS A 181 -24.01 -12.30 -3.27
CA LYS A 181 -23.04 -13.40 -3.23
C LYS A 181 -21.72 -12.91 -2.64
N ASP A 182 -21.01 -13.78 -1.93
CA ASP A 182 -19.64 -13.48 -1.51
C ASP A 182 -18.73 -13.31 -2.73
N ALA A 183 -17.86 -12.31 -2.68
CA ALA A 183 -16.81 -12.16 -3.68
C ALA A 183 -15.81 -13.33 -3.58
N GLY A 184 -15.12 -13.66 -4.67
CA GLY A 184 -14.17 -14.78 -4.68
C GLY A 184 -13.08 -14.70 -3.60
N VAL A 185 -12.60 -13.48 -3.28
CA VAL A 185 -11.65 -13.24 -2.18
C VAL A 185 -12.37 -13.00 -0.83
N GLY A 186 -13.67 -12.69 -0.85
CA GLY A 186 -14.57 -12.54 0.31
C GLY A 186 -14.24 -11.41 1.30
N VAL A 187 -12.97 -11.01 1.37
CA VAL A 187 -12.40 -10.08 2.34
C VAL A 187 -11.59 -9.03 1.62
N PHE A 188 -11.76 -7.79 2.05
CA PHE A 188 -11.03 -6.64 1.55
C PHE A 188 -9.65 -6.58 2.23
N LEU A 189 -8.57 -6.75 1.47
CA LEU A 189 -7.19 -6.83 2.00
C LEU A 189 -6.28 -5.71 1.45
N TRP A 190 -5.15 -5.46 2.13
CA TRP A 190 -4.13 -4.49 1.71
C TRP A 190 -3.55 -4.72 0.31
N THR A 191 -3.69 -5.93 -0.20
CA THR A 191 -3.12 -6.39 -1.47
C THR A 191 -4.05 -6.22 -2.66
N ILE A 192 -5.32 -5.84 -2.44
CA ILE A 192 -6.27 -5.60 -3.53
C ILE A 192 -6.32 -4.11 -3.85
N ALA A 193 -6.54 -3.79 -5.13
CA ALA A 193 -6.90 -2.43 -5.53
C ALA A 193 -8.34 -2.11 -5.06
N HIS A 194 -8.74 -0.84 -5.09
CA HIS A 194 -10.13 -0.47 -4.90
C HIS A 194 -11.03 -1.22 -5.91
N PRO A 195 -12.12 -1.86 -5.46
CA PRO A 195 -13.00 -2.62 -6.34
C PRO A 195 -13.83 -1.74 -7.27
N ASP A 196 -14.49 -2.39 -8.23
CA ASP A 196 -15.41 -1.75 -9.16
C ASP A 196 -16.55 -1.04 -8.42
N GLY A 197 -16.93 0.13 -8.92
CA GLY A 197 -17.90 1.03 -8.32
C GLY A 197 -17.29 2.06 -7.36
N THR A 198 -16.00 1.97 -7.04
CA THR A 198 -15.32 3.03 -6.28
C THR A 198 -15.32 4.33 -7.09
N ILE A 199 -15.76 5.42 -6.47
CA ILE A 199 -15.70 6.76 -7.04
C ILE A 199 -14.53 7.51 -6.40
N PHE A 200 -13.58 7.96 -7.21
CA PHE A 200 -12.52 8.87 -6.78
C PHE A 200 -12.88 10.32 -7.10
N GLU A 201 -12.44 11.23 -6.25
CA GLU A 201 -12.47 12.67 -6.50
C GLU A 201 -11.05 13.22 -6.36
N THR A 202 -10.55 13.88 -7.40
CA THR A 202 -9.21 14.46 -7.38
C THR A 202 -9.18 15.82 -6.72
N TYR A 203 -8.06 16.16 -6.08
CA TYR A 203 -7.83 17.47 -5.47
C TYR A 203 -6.52 18.07 -5.98
N PRO A 204 -6.49 19.39 -6.28
CA PRO A 204 -7.58 20.36 -6.12
C PRO A 204 -8.58 20.45 -7.29
N SER A 205 -8.45 19.67 -8.37
CA SER A 205 -9.29 19.86 -9.57
C SER A 205 -10.75 19.40 -9.47
N HIS A 206 -11.12 18.64 -8.43
CA HIS A 206 -12.47 18.10 -8.19
C HIS A 206 -13.03 17.26 -9.34
N ARG A 207 -12.17 16.53 -10.07
CA ARG A 207 -12.62 15.62 -11.13
C ARG A 207 -13.05 14.29 -10.54
N LEU A 208 -14.14 13.76 -11.07
CA LEU A 208 -14.71 12.49 -10.62
C LEU A 208 -14.32 11.35 -11.55
N TYR A 209 -14.01 10.20 -10.96
CA TYR A 209 -13.67 8.98 -11.68
C TYR A 209 -14.38 7.79 -11.08
N VAL A 210 -14.95 6.90 -11.90
CA VAL A 210 -15.46 5.60 -11.44
C VAL A 210 -14.51 4.48 -11.86
N VAL A 211 -14.19 3.58 -10.93
CA VAL A 211 -13.42 2.36 -11.22
C VAL A 211 -14.36 1.29 -11.76
N SER A 212 -14.03 0.72 -12.91
CA SER A 212 -14.76 -0.43 -13.46
C SER A 212 -13.89 -1.24 -14.41
N GLY A 213 -13.95 -2.56 -14.33
CA GLY A 213 -13.26 -3.43 -15.28
C GLY A 213 -11.74 -3.28 -15.31
N GLY A 214 -11.12 -2.81 -14.22
CA GLY A 214 -9.67 -2.52 -14.19
C GLY A 214 -9.26 -1.25 -14.93
N LYS A 215 -10.21 -0.36 -15.22
CA LYS A 215 -10.00 0.99 -15.75
C LYS A 215 -10.59 2.02 -14.78
N LYS A 216 -10.12 3.26 -14.89
CA LYS A 216 -10.79 4.42 -14.27
C LYS A 216 -11.44 5.25 -15.37
N TYR A 217 -12.72 5.58 -15.23
CA TYR A 217 -13.45 6.36 -16.22
C TYR A 217 -13.74 7.75 -15.66
N PRO A 218 -13.29 8.83 -16.32
CA PRO A 218 -13.68 10.19 -15.95
C PRO A 218 -15.20 10.34 -16.08
N ILE A 219 -15.81 11.09 -15.16
CA ILE A 219 -17.23 11.40 -15.17
C ILE A 219 -17.37 12.89 -15.49
N ALA A 220 -18.13 13.22 -16.52
CA ALA A 220 -18.20 14.59 -17.05
C ALA A 220 -18.71 15.60 -16.02
N SER A 221 -19.64 15.20 -15.14
CA SER A 221 -20.15 16.06 -14.08
C SER A 221 -20.71 15.29 -12.88
N GLU A 222 -20.79 15.96 -11.73
CA GLU A 222 -21.35 15.42 -10.49
C GLU A 222 -22.87 15.20 -10.61
N GLU A 223 -23.56 16.00 -11.41
CA GLU A 223 -25.02 15.91 -11.61
C GLU A 223 -25.43 14.57 -12.20
N LEU A 224 -24.61 14.01 -13.13
CA LEU A 224 -24.85 12.69 -13.71
C LEU A 224 -24.84 11.59 -12.63
N LEU A 225 -23.92 11.69 -11.67
CA LEU A 225 -23.85 10.76 -10.54
C LEU A 225 -25.05 10.93 -9.60
N LYS A 226 -25.38 12.18 -9.23
CA LYS A 226 -26.52 12.48 -8.34
C LYS A 226 -27.85 12.02 -8.90
N GLU A 227 -28.02 12.00 -10.22
CA GLU A 227 -29.25 11.51 -10.86
C GLU A 227 -29.48 10.01 -10.60
N ILE A 228 -28.41 9.20 -10.55
CA ILE A 228 -28.51 7.74 -10.38
C ILE A 228 -28.22 7.27 -8.96
N TRP A 229 -27.43 8.03 -8.21
CA TRP A 229 -27.00 7.74 -6.86
C TRP A 229 -26.86 9.06 -6.07
N PRO A 230 -27.96 9.60 -5.52
CA PRO A 230 -27.96 10.89 -4.84
C PRO A 230 -27.00 10.96 -3.64
N ASP A 231 -26.89 9.86 -2.90
CA ASP A 231 -26.07 9.73 -1.69
C ASP A 231 -24.72 9.04 -1.98
N PHE A 232 -24.15 9.23 -3.18
CA PHE A 232 -22.82 8.73 -3.48
C PHE A 232 -21.77 9.41 -2.60
N PHE A 233 -20.65 8.73 -2.40
CA PHE A 233 -19.50 9.29 -1.72
C PHE A 233 -18.25 9.08 -2.57
N THR A 234 -17.22 9.89 -2.30
CA THR A 234 -15.96 9.85 -3.02
C THR A 234 -14.81 9.42 -2.12
N VAL A 235 -13.80 8.84 -2.72
CA VAL A 235 -12.48 8.65 -2.12
C VAL A 235 -11.58 9.75 -2.66
N ALA A 236 -11.14 10.66 -1.79
CA ALA A 236 -10.26 11.75 -2.19
C ALA A 236 -8.90 11.24 -2.67
N VAL A 237 -8.39 11.75 -3.78
CA VAL A 237 -7.07 11.43 -4.34
C VAL A 237 -6.38 12.72 -4.82
N GLY A 238 -5.06 12.75 -4.86
CA GLY A 238 -4.34 13.90 -5.44
C GLY A 238 -4.44 13.90 -6.96
N ASP A 239 -4.45 15.09 -7.57
CA ASP A 239 -4.29 15.25 -9.01
C ASP A 239 -2.99 14.59 -9.52
N GLU A 240 -2.97 14.21 -10.79
CA GLU A 240 -1.75 13.71 -11.44
C GLU A 240 -0.78 14.86 -11.75
N ASN A 241 -0.22 15.46 -10.71
CA ASN A 241 0.74 16.55 -10.81
C ASN A 241 2.17 16.03 -10.72
N PRO A 242 3.02 16.26 -11.74
CA PRO A 242 4.44 15.87 -11.69
C PRO A 242 5.21 16.45 -10.49
N GLY A 243 4.76 17.61 -9.97
CA GLY A 243 5.40 18.33 -8.87
C GLY A 243 5.18 17.73 -7.48
N GLU A 244 4.22 16.81 -7.31
CA GLU A 244 3.97 16.12 -6.03
C GLU A 244 4.86 14.88 -5.85
N ASN A 245 5.66 14.56 -6.87
CA ASN A 245 6.53 13.41 -6.87
C ASN A 245 7.89 13.76 -6.27
N LEU A 246 8.34 12.99 -5.28
CA LEU A 246 9.73 13.04 -4.86
C LEU A 246 10.59 12.34 -5.91
N THR A 247 11.69 12.98 -6.32
CA THR A 247 12.63 12.39 -7.28
C THR A 247 14.00 12.23 -6.64
N CYS A 248 14.70 11.16 -7.01
CA CYS A 248 16.05 10.88 -6.56
C CYS A 248 16.90 10.40 -7.74
N GLN A 249 18.12 10.93 -7.83
CA GLN A 249 19.15 10.40 -8.71
C GLN A 249 19.85 9.23 -7.99
N PRO A 250 19.74 7.99 -8.50
CA PRO A 250 20.19 6.83 -7.74
C PRO A 250 21.68 6.85 -7.48
N ALA A 251 22.11 6.72 -6.23
CA ALA A 251 23.53 6.60 -5.91
C ALA A 251 24.04 5.21 -6.30
N GLN A 252 25.23 5.15 -6.90
CA GLN A 252 25.90 3.89 -7.23
C GLN A 252 27.00 3.60 -6.21
N ARG A 253 27.00 2.39 -5.64
CA ARG A 253 28.16 1.93 -4.87
C ARG A 253 29.26 1.56 -5.85
N LYS A 254 30.49 2.05 -5.65
CA LYS A 254 31.66 1.66 -6.45
C LYS A 254 31.67 0.13 -6.61
N PHE A 255 31.64 -0.34 -7.86
CA PHE A 255 31.63 -1.77 -8.26
C PHE A 255 30.34 -2.58 -8.03
N SER A 256 29.23 -1.98 -7.57
CA SER A 256 27.96 -2.70 -7.45
C SER A 256 27.01 -2.37 -8.59
N LYS A 257 26.23 -3.37 -9.03
CA LYS A 257 25.06 -3.21 -9.92
C LYS A 257 23.81 -2.74 -9.17
N LYS A 258 23.95 -2.52 -7.86
CA LYS A 258 22.89 -2.05 -6.99
C LYS A 258 22.90 -0.53 -7.00
N PHE A 259 21.74 0.04 -7.28
CA PHE A 259 21.52 1.46 -7.12
C PHE A 259 20.49 1.71 -6.02
N PHE A 260 20.68 2.83 -5.35
CA PHE A 260 20.00 3.15 -4.11
C PHE A 260 19.41 4.56 -4.18
N CYS A 261 18.15 4.68 -3.77
CA CYS A 261 17.50 5.96 -3.52
C CYS A 261 16.88 5.97 -2.13
N ARG A 262 16.96 7.12 -1.46
CA ARG A 262 16.32 7.36 -0.17
C ARG A 262 15.41 8.56 -0.30
N PHE A 263 14.14 8.38 0.06
CA PHE A 263 13.13 9.42 0.07
C PHE A 263 12.79 9.77 1.52
N ASP A 264 12.62 11.06 1.82
CA ASP A 264 11.98 11.52 3.06
C ASP A 264 10.47 11.59 2.82
N LEU A 265 9.72 10.71 3.48
CA LEU A 265 8.27 10.59 3.31
C LEU A 265 7.51 11.74 3.95
N GLN A 266 8.15 12.55 4.81
CA GLN A 266 7.51 13.76 5.37
C GLN A 266 7.36 14.86 4.32
N SER A 267 8.24 14.88 3.31
CA SER A 267 8.11 15.80 2.17
C SER A 267 7.16 15.29 1.09
N LEU A 268 6.64 14.07 1.23
CA LEU A 268 5.74 13.49 0.24
C LEU A 268 4.32 14.02 0.48
N SER A 269 3.86 14.89 -0.42
CA SER A 269 2.46 15.28 -0.50
C SER A 269 1.62 14.20 -1.21
N GLY A 270 0.31 14.30 -1.09
CA GLY A 270 -0.64 13.43 -1.77
C GLY A 270 -1.55 12.65 -0.83
N ILE A 271 -2.64 12.16 -1.40
CA ILE A 271 -3.71 11.46 -0.66
C ILE A 271 -3.62 9.96 -0.96
N GLY A 272 -3.93 9.15 0.06
CA GLY A 272 -3.85 7.69 0.02
C GLY A 272 -2.66 7.13 0.79
N ARG A 273 -2.46 5.82 0.71
CA ARG A 273 -1.37 5.12 1.42
C ARG A 273 -0.53 4.24 0.51
N TYR A 274 -0.89 4.09 -0.76
CA TYR A 274 -0.11 3.33 -1.72
C TYR A 274 1.07 4.18 -2.21
N HIS A 275 2.28 3.64 -2.09
CA HIS A 275 3.49 4.28 -2.59
C HIS A 275 3.84 3.70 -3.95
N PHE A 276 3.77 4.53 -4.98
CA PHE A 276 4.06 4.18 -6.35
C PHE A 276 5.43 4.74 -6.75
N PHE A 277 6.31 3.86 -7.18
CA PHE A 277 7.67 4.17 -7.59
C PHE A 277 7.80 4.02 -9.09
N THR A 278 8.51 4.96 -9.72
CA THR A 278 8.79 4.93 -11.16
C THR A 278 10.27 5.15 -11.39
N ALA A 279 10.97 4.17 -11.96
CA ALA A 279 12.35 4.29 -12.38
C ALA A 279 12.41 4.57 -13.89
N LYS A 280 13.02 5.70 -14.27
CA LYS A 280 13.23 6.09 -15.66
C LYS A 280 14.62 5.68 -16.12
N PHE A 281 14.74 5.14 -17.32
CA PHE A 281 16.00 4.68 -17.90
C PHE A 281 16.38 5.51 -19.14
N PRO A 282 17.69 5.65 -19.43
CA PRO A 282 18.15 6.34 -20.62
C PRO A 282 17.67 5.62 -21.88
N SER A 283 17.47 6.35 -22.98
CA SER A 283 16.98 5.81 -24.26
C SER A 283 17.75 4.60 -24.78
N GLU A 284 19.06 4.56 -24.57
CA GLU A 284 19.94 3.44 -24.93
C GLU A 284 19.71 2.15 -24.12
N CYS A 285 18.84 2.19 -23.11
CA CYS A 285 18.50 1.08 -22.25
C CYS A 285 17.03 0.73 -22.38
N SER A 286 16.68 -0.26 -23.20
CA SER A 286 15.29 -0.73 -23.29
C SER A 286 14.84 -1.42 -22.00
N VAL A 287 13.80 -0.88 -21.37
CA VAL A 287 13.17 -1.44 -20.16
C VAL A 287 12.62 -2.86 -20.35
N ALA A 288 12.29 -3.23 -21.59
CA ALA A 288 11.87 -4.59 -21.93
C ALA A 288 12.92 -5.62 -21.47
N ASN A 289 14.21 -5.28 -21.63
CA ASN A 289 15.34 -6.14 -21.29
C ASN A 289 15.79 -6.04 -19.83
N ILE A 290 15.19 -5.14 -19.03
CA ILE A 290 15.57 -4.93 -17.64
C ILE A 290 14.82 -5.93 -16.76
N HIS A 291 15.55 -6.83 -16.10
CA HIS A 291 14.97 -7.79 -15.18
C HIS A 291 15.40 -7.45 -13.74
N PRO A 292 14.48 -6.95 -12.89
CA PRO A 292 14.80 -6.79 -11.48
C PRO A 292 14.99 -8.16 -10.83
N ASP A 293 15.97 -8.24 -9.95
CA ASP A 293 16.40 -9.48 -9.30
C ASP A 293 16.68 -9.20 -7.82
N TYR A 294 15.84 -9.68 -6.92
CA TYR A 294 15.92 -9.39 -5.49
C TYR A 294 15.94 -7.88 -5.16
N SER A 295 15.21 -7.09 -5.93
CA SER A 295 14.99 -5.68 -5.63
C SER A 295 14.17 -5.54 -4.35
N GLN A 296 14.42 -4.51 -3.55
CA GLN A 296 13.74 -4.33 -2.27
C GLN A 296 13.49 -2.86 -1.93
N VAL A 297 12.43 -2.62 -1.18
CA VAL A 297 12.15 -1.33 -0.55
C VAL A 297 12.14 -1.53 0.96
N ARG A 298 12.85 -0.65 1.67
CA ARG A 298 12.89 -0.64 3.13
C ARG A 298 12.21 0.62 3.63
N TYR A 299 11.22 0.46 4.48
CA TYR A 299 10.63 1.56 5.22
C TYR A 299 11.32 1.68 6.56
N ILE A 300 11.89 2.86 6.83
CA ILE A 300 12.72 3.11 8.00
C ILE A 300 12.05 4.16 8.87
N SER A 301 11.72 3.75 10.09
CA SER A 301 11.20 4.64 11.12
C SER A 301 12.26 5.65 11.55
N GLU A 302 11.83 6.86 11.92
CA GLU A 302 12.72 7.85 12.51
C GLU A 302 13.25 7.36 13.87
N LYS A 303 14.52 7.60 14.15
CA LYS A 303 15.10 7.36 15.47
C LYS A 303 14.77 8.53 16.41
N SER A 304 13.49 8.68 16.76
CA SER A 304 13.03 9.74 17.67
C SER A 304 12.38 9.18 18.93
N LEU A 305 12.36 9.99 19.99
CA LEU A 305 11.65 9.67 21.22
C LEU A 305 10.14 9.50 20.98
N ALA A 306 9.59 10.24 20.01
CA ALA A 306 8.19 10.12 19.60
C ALA A 306 7.91 8.73 19.00
N THR A 307 8.74 8.26 18.07
CA THR A 307 8.64 6.90 17.51
C THR A 307 8.76 5.85 18.60
N PHE A 308 9.74 5.98 19.50
CA PHE A 308 9.89 5.08 20.64
C PHE A 308 8.62 5.01 21.52
N LYS A 309 8.04 6.17 21.87
CA LYS A 309 6.81 6.26 22.67
C LYS A 309 5.63 5.59 21.96
N THR A 310 5.48 5.81 20.65
CA THR A 310 4.43 5.16 19.85
C THR A 310 4.61 3.64 19.81
N SER A 311 5.84 3.16 19.60
CA SER A 311 6.16 1.73 19.64
C SER A 311 5.82 1.12 21.01
N MET A 312 6.18 1.79 22.11
CA MET A 312 5.80 1.35 23.47
C MET A 312 4.29 1.27 23.68
N LYS A 313 3.53 2.28 23.21
CA LYS A 313 2.06 2.27 23.28
C LYS A 313 1.46 1.08 22.52
N ASN A 314 1.96 0.82 21.32
CA ASN A 314 1.47 -0.29 20.48
C ASN A 314 1.81 -1.65 21.09
N ILE A 315 3.00 -1.81 21.69
CA ILE A 315 3.39 -3.03 22.42
C ILE A 315 2.48 -3.23 23.64
N ALA A 316 2.28 -2.19 24.45
CA ALA A 316 1.40 -2.26 25.62
C ALA A 316 -0.04 -2.63 25.22
N ALA A 317 -0.59 -2.01 24.18
CA ALA A 317 -1.92 -2.34 23.66
C ALA A 317 -2.01 -3.79 23.17
N SER A 318 -0.98 -4.29 22.45
CA SER A 318 -0.91 -5.68 21.99
C SER A 318 -0.87 -6.68 23.15
N VAL A 319 -0.08 -6.38 24.19
CA VAL A 319 -0.01 -7.21 25.42
C VAL A 319 -1.35 -7.18 26.16
N LEU A 320 -1.96 -6.01 26.34
CA LEU A 320 -3.26 -5.88 27.00
C LEU A 320 -4.36 -6.66 26.26
N ASN A 321 -4.44 -6.53 24.94
CA ASN A 321 -5.40 -7.26 24.12
C ASN A 321 -5.19 -8.77 24.16
N ARG A 322 -3.92 -9.23 24.14
CA ARG A 322 -3.61 -10.66 24.13
C ARG A 322 -3.84 -11.34 25.47
N TYR A 323 -3.48 -10.69 26.57
CA TYR A 323 -3.48 -11.32 27.90
C TYR A 323 -4.69 -11.00 28.75
N PHE A 324 -5.26 -9.80 28.64
CA PHE A 324 -6.33 -9.37 29.56
C PHE A 324 -7.72 -9.43 28.92
N TYR A 325 -7.88 -9.00 27.67
CA TYR A 325 -9.19 -8.99 27.01
C TYR A 325 -9.70 -10.37 26.59
N LYS A 326 -8.81 -11.36 26.40
CA LYS A 326 -9.23 -12.73 26.06
C LYS A 326 -9.87 -13.45 27.25
N ILE A 327 -9.52 -13.07 28.49
CA ILE A 327 -10.02 -13.73 29.71
C ILE A 327 -11.51 -13.38 29.96
N THR A 328 -11.94 -12.16 29.63
CA THR A 328 -13.31 -11.69 29.89
C THR A 328 -14.36 -12.25 28.93
N ASN A 329 -13.98 -12.73 27.74
CA ASN A 329 -14.92 -13.26 26.75
C ASN A 329 -15.07 -14.79 26.78
N THR A 330 -14.35 -15.49 27.68
CA THR A 330 -14.45 -16.97 27.80
C THR A 330 -15.29 -17.39 29.02
N THR A 331 -15.87 -16.44 29.75
CA THR A 331 -16.65 -16.67 31.00
C THR A 331 -18.10 -16.18 30.91
N LYS A 332 -18.59 -15.91 29.71
CA LYS A 332 -20.02 -15.73 29.38
C LYS A 332 -20.39 -16.76 28.34
#